data_AF-A0A2N2BTP6-F1
#
_entry.id   AF-A0A2N2BTP6-F1
#
_cell.length_a   1.000
_cell.length_b   1.000
_cell.length_c   1.000
_cell.angle_alpha   90.00
_cell.angle_beta   90.00
_cell.angle_gamma   90.00
#
_symmetry.space_group_name_H-M   'P 1'
#
loop_
_entity.id
_entity.type
_entity.pdbx_description
1 polymer ?
#
loop_
_entity_poly.entity_id
_entity_poly.type
_entity_poly.pdbx_seq_one_letter_code
_entity_poly.pdbx_strand_id
1 'polypeptide(L)'
;MKSLDEIRNKIDEIDAQMRVLFEQRMDCIQAVAEYKFSNHGNIFDQSREEKMLEKNLIQLKNKNYAKEYERFLQEILVSSKDYQKDWIDEKEMVERGK
;
A
#
# COMPACT_ATOMS: atom_id res chain seq x y z
N MET A 1 -32.86 8.59 10.25
CA MET A 1 -31.53 9.11 10.66
C MET A 1 -30.82 7.95 11.32
N LYS A 2 -29.59 7.62 10.91
CA LYS A 2 -28.86 6.50 11.53
C LYS A 2 -28.38 6.87 12.93
N SER A 3 -28.36 5.93 13.85
CA SER A 3 -27.75 6.13 15.17
C SER A 3 -26.22 6.19 15.06
N LEU A 4 -25.55 6.76 16.07
CA LEU A 4 -24.09 6.78 16.12
C LEU A 4 -23.52 5.35 16.11
N ASP A 5 -24.18 4.42 16.79
CA ASP A 5 -23.74 3.03 16.87
C ASP A 5 -23.91 2.30 15.53
N GLU A 6 -24.99 2.56 14.79
CA GLU A 6 -25.16 2.02 13.43
C GLU A 6 -24.07 2.53 12.47
N ILE A 7 -23.64 3.79 12.63
CA ILE A 7 -22.55 4.36 11.83
C ILE A 7 -21.21 3.70 12.17
N ARG A 8 -20.92 3.51 13.47
CA ARG A 8 -19.68 2.87 13.94
C ARG A 8 -19.60 1.40 13.53
N ASN A 9 -20.67 0.65 13.70
CA ASN A 9 -20.73 -0.74 13.24
C ASN A 9 -20.46 -0.83 11.73
N LYS A 10 -20.96 0.14 10.95
CA LYS A 10 -20.67 0.17 9.52
C LYS A 10 -19.21 0.48 9.20
N ILE A 11 -18.56 1.33 9.99
CA ILE A 11 -17.12 1.59 9.89
C ILE A 11 -16.34 0.31 10.19
N ASP A 12 -16.67 -0.40 11.28
CA ASP A 12 -15.98 -1.64 11.65
C ASP A 12 -16.06 -2.71 10.54
N GLU A 13 -17.21 -2.83 9.88
CA GLU A 13 -17.39 -3.71 8.71
C GLU A 13 -16.53 -3.29 7.51
N ILE A 14 -16.37 -1.99 7.28
CA ILE A 14 -15.53 -1.45 6.19
C ILE A 14 -14.06 -1.68 6.51
N ASP A 15 -13.64 -1.40 7.75
CA ASP A 15 -12.28 -1.59 8.22
C ASP A 15 -11.87 -3.07 8.14
N ALA A 16 -12.80 -3.99 8.43
CA ALA A 16 -12.57 -5.42 8.24
C ALA A 16 -12.26 -5.78 6.78
N GLN A 17 -12.98 -5.18 5.81
CA GLN A 17 -12.70 -5.38 4.39
C GLN A 17 -11.39 -4.71 3.96
N MET A 18 -11.09 -3.52 4.50
CA MET A 18 -9.84 -2.83 4.24
C MET A 18 -8.64 -3.64 4.72
N ARG A 19 -8.72 -4.30 5.88
CA ARG A 19 -7.64 -5.19 6.37
C ARG A 19 -7.34 -6.31 5.39
N VAL A 20 -8.37 -7.03 4.92
CA VAL A 20 -8.19 -8.13 3.96
C VAL A 20 -7.57 -7.63 2.66
N LEU A 21 -8.04 -6.49 2.12
CA LEU A 21 -7.49 -5.90 0.90
C LEU A 21 -6.05 -5.40 1.09
N PHE A 22 -5.74 -4.90 2.29
CA PHE A 22 -4.39 -4.46 2.64
C PHE A 22 -3.41 -5.63 2.67
N GLU A 23 -3.76 -6.75 3.31
CA GLU A 23 -2.94 -7.97 3.34
C GLU A 23 -2.67 -8.48 1.92
N GLN A 24 -3.70 -8.62 1.08
CA GLN A 24 -3.54 -9.00 -0.33
C GLN A 24 -2.62 -8.06 -1.11
N ARG A 25 -2.68 -6.76 -0.80
CA ARG A 25 -1.79 -5.77 -1.41
C ARG A 25 -0.36 -5.97 -0.93
N MET A 26 -0.13 -6.28 0.34
CA MET A 26 1.20 -6.53 0.90
C MET A 26 1.85 -7.78 0.32
N ASP A 27 1.09 -8.84 0.07
CA ASP A 27 1.58 -10.03 -0.65
C ASP A 27 2.11 -9.65 -2.04
N CYS A 28 1.39 -8.80 -2.77
CA CYS A 28 1.85 -8.28 -4.06
C CYS A 28 3.14 -7.44 -3.92
N ILE A 29 3.26 -6.64 -2.87
CA ILE A 29 4.46 -5.83 -2.62
C ILE A 29 5.66 -6.72 -2.30
N GLN A 30 5.47 -7.80 -1.54
CA GLN A 30 6.55 -8.78 -1.31
C GLN A 30 7.01 -9.42 -2.62
N ALA A 31 6.09 -9.84 -3.49
CA ALA A 31 6.44 -10.40 -4.80
C ALA A 31 7.23 -9.39 -5.66
N VAL A 32 6.93 -8.09 -5.55
CA VAL A 32 7.72 -7.03 -6.20
C VAL A 32 9.13 -6.94 -5.59
N ALA A 33 9.26 -7.05 -4.27
CA ALA A 33 10.57 -7.08 -3.59
C ALA A 33 11.43 -8.26 -4.07
N GLU A 34 10.84 -9.46 -4.08
CA GLU A 34 11.46 -10.70 -4.57
C GLU A 34 11.94 -10.57 -6.02
N TYR A 35 11.09 -10.01 -6.89
CA TYR A 35 11.45 -9.76 -8.28
C TYR A 35 12.62 -8.78 -8.40
N LYS A 36 12.60 -7.67 -7.68
CA LYS A 36 13.66 -6.66 -7.74
C LYS A 36 14.98 -7.17 -7.21
N PHE A 37 14.94 -7.92 -6.10
CA PHE A 37 16.11 -8.57 -5.52
C PHE A 37 16.78 -9.51 -6.53
N SER A 38 15.99 -10.40 -7.15
CA SER A 38 16.49 -11.40 -8.10
C SER A 38 17.05 -10.80 -9.39
N ASN A 39 16.60 -9.61 -9.78
CA ASN A 39 17.00 -8.94 -11.03
C ASN A 39 17.98 -7.76 -10.81
N HIS A 40 18.48 -7.54 -9.60
CA HIS A 40 19.29 -6.36 -9.22
C HIS A 40 18.63 -5.02 -9.61
N GLY A 41 17.30 -4.97 -9.58
CA GLY A 41 16.52 -3.80 -9.99
C GLY A 41 16.48 -2.74 -8.88
N ASN A 42 16.40 -1.47 -9.28
CA ASN A 42 16.22 -0.38 -8.32
C ASN A 42 14.89 -0.52 -7.57
N ILE A 43 14.95 -0.35 -6.24
CA ILE A 43 13.78 -0.36 -5.35
C ILE A 43 12.82 0.80 -5.68
N PHE A 44 13.34 1.90 -6.23
CA PHE A 44 12.58 3.12 -6.47
C PHE A 44 12.09 3.25 -7.92
N ASP A 45 10.77 3.26 -8.10
CA ASP A 45 10.11 3.60 -9.38
C ASP A 45 9.06 4.70 -9.14
N GLN A 46 9.55 5.94 -9.07
CA GLN A 46 8.70 7.12 -8.89
C GLN A 46 7.60 7.23 -9.95
N SER A 47 7.91 6.86 -11.20
CA SER A 47 6.94 6.94 -12.30
C SER A 47 5.74 6.03 -12.07
N ARG A 48 5.94 4.89 -11.42
CA ARG A 48 4.88 3.95 -11.07
C ARG A 48 4.00 4.46 -9.93
N GLU A 49 4.60 5.15 -8.95
CA GLU A 49 3.93 5.76 -7.80
C GLU A 49 3.03 6.91 -8.24
N GLU A 50 3.55 7.83 -9.07
CA GLU A 50 2.80 8.97 -9.62
C GLU A 50 1.59 8.49 -10.42
N LYS A 51 1.77 7.50 -11.31
CA LYS A 51 0.67 6.89 -12.07
C LYS A 51 -0.39 6.23 -11.17
N MET A 52 0.01 5.65 -10.03
CA MET A 52 -0.92 5.04 -9.08
C MET A 52 -1.78 6.12 -8.41
N LEU A 53 -1.17 7.20 -7.94
CA LEU A 53 -1.88 8.33 -7.32
C LEU A 53 -2.86 8.97 -8.31
N GLU A 54 -2.39 9.33 -9.50
CA GLU A 54 -3.20 9.97 -10.54
C GLU A 54 -4.41 9.11 -10.89
N LYS A 55 -4.19 7.83 -11.21
CA LYS A 55 -5.26 6.90 -11.58
C LYS A 55 -6.33 6.80 -10.48
N ASN A 56 -5.91 6.66 -9.23
CA ASN A 56 -6.84 6.52 -8.11
C ASN A 56 -7.63 7.82 -7.84
N LEU A 57 -6.97 8.98 -7.93
CA LEU A 57 -7.63 10.27 -7.74
C LEU A 57 -8.62 10.59 -8.87
N ILE A 58 -8.31 10.22 -10.12
CA ILE A 58 -9.25 10.32 -11.24
C ILE A 58 -10.48 9.44 -10.99
N GLN A 59 -10.27 8.19 -10.56
CA GLN A 59 -11.33 7.20 -10.35
C GLN A 59 -12.17 7.44 -9.08
N LEU A 60 -11.69 8.25 -8.13
CA LEU A 60 -12.44 8.59 -6.92
C LEU A 60 -13.75 9.30 -7.30
N LYS A 61 -14.89 8.71 -6.95
CA LYS A 61 -16.22 9.22 -7.32
C LYS A 61 -16.58 10.50 -6.57
N ASN A 62 -16.41 10.52 -5.24
CA ASN A 62 -16.70 11.68 -4.42
C ASN A 62 -15.45 12.55 -4.25
N LYS A 63 -15.36 13.62 -5.03
CA LYS A 63 -14.22 14.53 -5.01
C LYS A 63 -14.07 15.32 -3.71
N ASN A 64 -15.10 15.38 -2.87
CA ASN A 64 -14.99 16.02 -1.55
C ASN A 64 -14.00 15.28 -0.62
N TYR A 65 -13.70 14.02 -0.91
CA TYR A 65 -12.73 13.22 -0.17
C TYR A 65 -11.34 13.19 -0.81
N ALA A 66 -11.11 13.90 -1.93
CA ALA A 66 -9.88 13.78 -2.71
C ALA A 66 -8.62 14.06 -1.88
N LYS A 67 -8.64 15.12 -1.06
CA LYS A 67 -7.51 15.50 -0.20
C LYS A 67 -7.15 14.40 0.81
N GLU A 68 -8.14 13.80 1.46
CA GLU A 68 -7.88 12.73 2.44
C GLU A 68 -7.49 11.42 1.76
N TYR A 69 -8.07 11.14 0.61
CA TYR A 69 -7.75 9.94 -0.16
C TYR A 69 -6.33 10.00 -0.73
N GLU A 70 -5.89 11.16 -1.22
CA GLU A 70 -4.50 11.38 -1.66
C GLU A 70 -3.50 11.08 -0.53
N ARG A 71 -3.74 11.64 0.67
CA ARG A 71 -2.92 11.36 1.85
C ARG A 71 -2.85 9.89 2.18
N PHE A 72 -4.00 9.21 2.19
CA PHE A 72 -4.06 7.78 2.45
C PHE A 72 -3.24 6.97 1.43
N LEU A 73 -3.33 7.30 0.14
CA LEU A 73 -2.55 6.63 -0.90
C LEU A 73 -1.04 6.89 -0.73
N GLN A 74 -0.64 8.10 -0.35
CA GLN A 74 0.76 8.44 -0.06
C GLN A 74 1.31 7.59 1.10
N GLU A 75 0.57 7.47 2.21
CA GLU A 75 0.97 6.62 3.34
C GLU A 75 1.09 5.14 2.93
N ILE A 76 0.16 4.65 2.11
CA ILE A 76 0.24 3.31 1.53
C ILE A 76 1.54 3.13 0.73
N LEU A 77 1.94 4.12 -0.07
CA LEU A 77 3.16 4.05 -0.87
C LEU A 77 4.42 4.07 0.00
N VAL A 78 4.45 4.89 1.05
CA VAL A 78 5.54 4.91 2.04
C VAL A 78 5.68 3.53 2.68
N SER A 79 4.60 3.01 3.27
CA SER A 79 4.59 1.68 3.90
C SER A 79 5.04 0.56 2.93
N SER A 80 4.67 0.66 1.65
CA SER A 80 5.10 -0.32 0.63
C SER A 80 6.60 -0.28 0.38
N LYS A 81 7.20 0.92 0.33
CA LYS A 81 8.63 1.11 0.10
C LYS A 81 9.44 0.61 1.29
N ASP A 82 9.00 0.94 2.48
CA ASP A 82 9.66 0.54 3.72
C ASP A 82 9.67 -1.00 3.83
N TYR A 83 8.52 -1.65 3.60
CA TYR A 83 8.47 -3.12 3.61
C TYR A 83 9.37 -3.77 2.55
N GLN A 84 9.40 -3.24 1.31
CA GLN A 84 10.30 -3.76 0.26
C GLN A 84 11.77 -3.64 0.68
N LYS A 85 12.14 -2.49 1.26
CA LYS A 85 13.50 -2.23 1.71
C LYS A 85 13.89 -3.18 2.84
N ASP A 86 13.07 -3.27 3.88
CA ASP A 86 13.33 -4.13 5.04
C ASP A 86 13.48 -5.60 4.61
N TRP A 87 12.59 -6.07 3.72
CA TRP A 87 12.67 -7.44 3.18
C TRP A 87 13.97 -7.67 2.39
N ILE A 88 14.38 -6.73 1.54
CA ILE A 88 15.61 -6.85 0.76
C ILE A 88 16.84 -6.83 1.66
N ASP A 89 16.90 -5.90 2.61
CA ASP A 89 17.99 -5.75 3.56
C ASP A 89 18.16 -7.05 4.39
N GLU A 90 17.05 -7.64 4.85
CA GLU A 90 17.06 -8.93 5.55
C GLU A 90 17.61 -10.06 4.66
N LYS A 91 17.21 -10.15 3.39
CA LYS A 91 17.72 -11.16 2.45
C LYS A 91 19.22 -11.00 2.19
N GLU A 92 19.70 -9.78 1.97
CA GLU A 92 21.13 -9.52 1.77
C GLU A 92 21.97 -9.93 2.99
N MET A 93 21.48 -9.67 4.20
CA MET A 93 22.16 -10.09 5.44
C MET A 93 22.26 -11.61 5.54
N VAL A 94 21.20 -12.33 5.18
CA VAL A 94 21.18 -13.81 5.19
C VAL A 94 22.12 -14.41 4.14
N GLU A 95 22.24 -13.79 2.95
CA GLU A 95 23.16 -14.27 1.90
C GLU A 95 24.63 -14.01 2.23
N ARG A 96 24.96 -12.87 2.87
CA ARG A 96 26.34 -12.54 3.29
C ARG A 96 26.82 -13.31 4.51
N GLY A 97 25.90 -13.80 5.33
CA GLY A 97 26.20 -14.63 6.52
C GLY A 97 26.35 -16.13 6.22
N LYS A 98 26.16 -16.55 4.97
CA LYS A 98 26.45 -17.90 4.46
C LYS A 98 27.81 -17.93 3.77
#